data_AF-A0A1Z5SH69-F1
#
_entry.id   AF-A0A1Z5SH69-F1
#
_cell.length_a   1.000
_cell.length_b   1.000
_cell.length_c   1.000
_cell.angle_alpha   90.00
_cell.angle_beta   90.00
_cell.angle_gamma   90.00
#
_symmetry.space_group_name_H-M   'P 1'
#
loop_
_entity.id
_entity.type
_entity.pdbx_description
1 polymer ?
#
loop_
_entity_poly.entity_id
_entity_poly.type
_entity_poly.pdbx_seq_one_letter_code
_entity_poly.pdbx_strand_id
1 'polypeptide(L)'
;MYMMSNLIDRFIKKPPVMFPLVALFHIVLLVYNIYDATSEHITLLYWLQPLWMLAYTIAWLFVCDMRRRAAYAYIAITTINMAVHFFVKDELYYSSLFLIDAIFAMIVMAYIKRFE
;
A
#
# COMPACT_ATOMS: atom_id res chain seq x y z
N MET A 1 -31.74 -18.37 10.43
CA MET A 1 -31.42 -17.42 9.34
C MET A 1 -31.14 -15.98 9.79
N TYR A 2 -31.19 -15.63 11.09
CA TYR A 2 -30.85 -14.29 11.60
C TYR A 2 -29.37 -14.10 12.01
N MET A 3 -28.62 -15.20 12.18
CA MET A 3 -27.22 -15.15 12.61
C MET A 3 -26.25 -14.75 11.47
N MET A 4 -26.60 -15.08 10.22
CA MET A 4 -25.76 -14.81 9.05
C MET A 4 -25.84 -13.34 8.59
N SER A 5 -27.00 -12.67 8.72
CA SER A 5 -27.12 -11.25 8.35
C SER A 5 -26.33 -10.34 9.29
N ASN A 6 -26.30 -10.67 10.59
CA ASN A 6 -25.55 -9.92 11.60
C ASN A 6 -24.03 -10.00 11.43
N LEU A 7 -23.51 -11.10 10.87
CA LEU A 7 -22.07 -11.24 10.56
C LEU A 7 -21.68 -10.42 9.33
N ILE A 8 -22.52 -10.46 8.29
CA ILE A 8 -22.33 -9.69 7.06
C ILE A 8 -22.37 -8.19 7.38
N ASP A 9 -23.34 -7.71 8.15
CA ASP A 9 -23.43 -6.30 8.55
C ASP A 9 -22.27 -5.85 9.44
N ARG A 10 -21.71 -6.72 10.29
CA ARG A 10 -20.54 -6.39 11.13
C ARG A 10 -19.23 -6.35 10.35
N PHE A 11 -19.04 -7.25 9.38
CA PHE A 11 -17.91 -7.19 8.45
C PHE A 11 -18.01 -5.99 7.50
N ILE A 12 -19.23 -5.59 7.15
CA ILE A 12 -19.50 -4.45 6.27
C ILE A 12 -19.37 -3.12 7.03
N LYS A 13 -19.72 -3.01 8.31
CA LYS A 13 -19.72 -1.72 9.03
C LYS A 13 -18.43 -1.39 9.78
N LYS A 14 -17.59 -2.36 10.12
CA LYS A 14 -16.28 -2.10 10.75
C LYS A 14 -15.21 -1.85 9.68
N PRO A 15 -14.17 -1.04 9.96
CA PRO A 15 -13.02 -0.99 9.08
C PRO A 15 -12.53 -2.43 8.85
N PRO A 16 -12.40 -2.89 7.60
CA PRO A 16 -12.14 -4.29 7.33
C PRO A 16 -10.84 -4.66 8.02
N VAL A 17 -10.81 -5.76 8.78
CA VAL A 17 -9.61 -6.24 9.49
C VAL A 17 -8.42 -6.40 8.51
N MET A 18 -8.69 -6.54 7.21
CA MET A 18 -7.68 -6.50 6.16
C MET A 18 -6.85 -5.21 6.12
N PHE A 19 -7.40 -4.03 6.43
CA PHE A 19 -6.68 -2.76 6.34
C PHE A 19 -5.45 -2.70 7.26
N PRO A 20 -5.59 -2.94 8.59
CA PRO A 20 -4.45 -2.99 9.48
C PRO A 20 -3.51 -4.18 9.20
N LEU A 21 -4.02 -5.30 8.69
CA LEU A 21 -3.16 -6.41 8.25
C LEU A 21 -2.28 -6.01 7.06
N VAL A 22 -2.83 -5.27 6.09
CA VAL A 22 -2.06 -4.73 4.97
C VAL A 22 -1.06 -3.67 5.46
N ALA A 23 -1.40 -2.86 6.46
CA ALA A 23 -0.43 -1.94 7.08
C ALA A 23 0.76 -2.69 7.69
N LEU A 24 0.49 -3.77 8.42
CA LEU A 24 1.54 -4.61 9.00
C LEU A 24 2.41 -5.24 7.92
N PHE A 25 1.81 -5.74 6.83
CA PHE A 25 2.54 -6.24 5.68
C PHE A 25 3.49 -5.17 5.10
N HIS A 26 3.02 -3.94 4.94
CA HIS A 26 3.87 -2.84 4.45
C HIS A 26 5.03 -2.53 5.40
N ILE A 27 4.79 -2.51 6.71
CA ILE A 27 5.83 -2.27 7.73
C ILE A 27 6.91 -3.36 7.66
N VAL A 28 6.53 -4.64 7.63
CA VAL A 28 7.47 -5.76 7.58
C VAL A 28 8.33 -5.67 6.32
N LEU A 29 7.70 -5.39 5.19
CA LEU A 29 8.38 -5.29 3.91
C LEU A 29 9.27 -4.04 3.78
N LEU A 30 8.89 -2.93 4.43
CA LEU A 30 9.75 -1.76 4.59
C LEU A 30 11.01 -2.11 5.39
N VAL A 31 10.87 -2.79 6.52
CA VAL A 31 12.03 -3.21 7.34
C VAL A 31 12.94 -4.14 6.55
N TYR A 32 12.37 -5.08 5.79
CA TYR A 32 13.12 -5.96 4.90
C TYR A 32 13.89 -5.16 3.83
N ASN A 33 13.23 -4.24 3.13
CA ASN A 33 13.87 -3.41 2.10
C ASN A 33 14.98 -2.52 2.67
N ILE A 34 14.81 -1.97 3.88
CA ILE A 34 15.87 -1.21 4.55
C ILE A 34 17.07 -2.12 4.88
N TYR A 35 16.81 -3.32 5.43
CA TYR A 35 17.86 -4.28 5.75
C TYR A 35 18.66 -4.66 4.51
N ASP A 36 17.98 -4.99 3.42
CA ASP A 36 18.56 -5.33 2.12
C ASP A 36 19.39 -4.16 1.56
N ALA A 37 18.82 -2.96 1.52
CA ALA A 37 19.51 -1.76 1.03
C ALA A 37 20.71 -1.32 1.89
N THR A 38 20.75 -1.66 3.18
CA THR A 38 21.92 -1.43 4.04
C THR A 38 23.03 -2.46 3.86
N SER A 39 22.70 -3.64 3.33
CA SER A 39 23.67 -4.71 3.08
C SER A 39 24.44 -4.52 1.76
N GLU A 40 23.84 -3.82 0.80
CA GLU A 40 24.49 -3.45 -0.46
C GLU A 40 25.15 -2.05 -0.41
N HIS A 41 26.13 -1.82 -1.28
CA HIS A 41 26.90 -0.56 -1.26
C HIS A 41 25.98 0.64 -1.49
N ILE A 42 26.16 1.69 -0.67
CA ILE A 42 25.33 2.91 -0.59
C ILE A 42 25.32 3.64 -1.94
N THR A 43 24.47 3.17 -2.85
CA THR A 43 24.16 3.83 -4.11
C THR A 43 22.75 4.36 -3.96
N LEU A 44 22.56 5.65 -4.25
CA LEU A 44 21.31 6.37 -4.02
C LEU A 44 20.10 5.70 -4.70
N LEU A 45 20.34 4.96 -5.79
CA LEU A 45 19.32 4.22 -6.53
C LEU A 45 18.75 3.02 -5.75
N TYR A 46 19.54 2.33 -4.94
CA TYR A 46 19.07 1.21 -4.11
C TYR A 46 18.13 1.68 -2.99
N TRP A 47 18.31 2.92 -2.51
CA TRP A 47 17.43 3.52 -1.50
C TRP A 47 16.09 4.00 -2.07
N LEU A 48 15.93 4.05 -3.39
CA LEU A 48 14.69 4.46 -4.03
C LEU A 48 13.53 3.52 -3.68
N GLN A 49 13.77 2.21 -3.65
CA GLN A 49 12.74 1.21 -3.32
C GLN A 49 12.28 1.26 -1.85
N PRO A 50 13.18 1.33 -0.84
CA PRO A 50 12.80 1.63 0.54
C PRO A 50 12.01 2.93 0.69
N LEU A 51 12.38 3.99 -0.04
CA LEU A 51 11.66 5.28 -0.01
C LEU A 51 10.24 5.17 -0.56
N TRP A 52 10.03 4.47 -1.67
CA TRP A 52 8.70 4.16 -2.18
C TRP A 52 7.89 3.36 -1.16
N MET A 53 8.49 2.33 -0.59
CA MET A 53 7.85 1.48 0.42
C MET A 53 7.45 2.27 1.67
N LEU A 54 8.30 3.22 2.09
CA LEU A 54 8.02 4.12 3.21
C LEU A 54 6.81 5.01 2.90
N ALA A 55 6.76 5.59 1.70
CA ALA A 55 5.64 6.41 1.26
C ALA A 55 4.32 5.61 1.24
N TYR A 56 4.34 4.38 0.71
CA TYR A 56 3.19 3.48 0.76
C TYR A 56 2.77 3.13 2.18
N THR A 57 3.73 2.83 3.06
CA THR A 57 3.47 2.49 4.46
C THR A 57 2.79 3.65 5.19
N ILE A 58 3.32 4.86 5.05
CA ILE A 58 2.75 6.07 5.67
C ILE A 58 1.34 6.33 5.12
N ALA A 59 1.17 6.30 3.79
CA ALA A 59 -0.12 6.50 3.17
C ALA A 59 -1.14 5.45 3.65
N TRP A 60 -0.75 4.18 3.75
CA TRP A 60 -1.63 3.11 4.17
C TRP A 60 -1.99 3.16 5.66
N LEU A 61 -1.08 3.60 6.52
CA LEU A 61 -1.38 3.85 7.94
C LEU A 61 -2.51 4.89 8.08
N PHE A 62 -2.47 5.97 7.30
CA PHE A 62 -3.57 6.94 7.28
C PHE A 62 -4.84 6.43 6.58
N VAL A 63 -4.72 5.45 5.67
CA VAL A 63 -5.87 4.74 5.09
C VAL A 63 -6.56 3.86 6.13
N CYS A 64 -5.84 3.33 7.12
CA CYS A 64 -6.45 2.60 8.25
C CYS A 64 -7.36 3.48 9.10
N ASP A 65 -7.04 4.78 9.21
CA ASP A 65 -7.89 5.80 9.84
C ASP A 65 -9.10 6.20 8.96
N MET A 66 -9.31 5.55 7.81
CA MET A 66 -10.41 5.83 6.87
C MET A 66 -10.47 7.30 6.39
N ARG A 67 -9.32 8.00 6.36
CA ARG A 67 -9.24 9.38 5.88
C ARG A 67 -9.25 9.45 4.36
N ARG A 68 -10.21 10.17 3.76
CA ARG A 68 -10.36 10.23 2.30
C ARG A 68 -9.14 10.77 1.56
N ARG A 69 -8.46 11.74 2.17
CA ARG A 69 -7.21 12.30 1.64
C ARG A 69 -6.09 11.27 1.56
N ALA A 70 -6.02 10.35 2.51
CA ALA A 70 -5.03 9.28 2.53
C ALA A 70 -5.29 8.24 1.43
N ALA A 71 -6.57 7.91 1.19
CA ALA A 71 -6.96 7.07 0.07
C ALA A 71 -6.49 7.65 -1.27
N TYR A 72 -6.75 8.94 -1.51
CA TYR A 72 -6.27 9.61 -2.72
C TYR A 72 -4.74 9.65 -2.81
N ALA A 73 -4.06 9.92 -1.70
CA ALA A 73 -2.59 9.89 -1.65
C ALA A 73 -2.04 8.51 -2.04
N TYR A 74 -2.59 7.43 -1.48
CA TYR A 74 -2.17 6.07 -1.81
C TYR A 74 -2.41 5.75 -3.30
N ILE A 75 -3.58 6.09 -3.84
CA ILE A 75 -3.90 5.90 -5.26
C ILE A 75 -2.93 6.71 -6.15
N ALA A 76 -2.64 7.96 -5.79
CA ALA A 76 -1.71 8.81 -6.53
C ALA A 76 -0.29 8.24 -6.52
N ILE A 77 0.24 7.84 -5.36
CA ILE A 77 1.56 7.20 -5.23
C ILE A 77 1.61 5.94 -6.09
N THR A 78 0.57 5.11 -6.03
CA THR A 78 0.46 3.89 -6.86
C THR A 78 0.51 4.21 -8.34
N THR A 79 -0.21 5.25 -8.77
CA THR A 79 -0.27 5.67 -10.18
C THR A 79 1.08 6.19 -10.66
N ILE A 80 1.78 6.98 -9.84
CA ILE A 80 3.11 7.49 -10.16
C ILE A 80 4.11 6.34 -10.23
N ASN A 81 4.11 5.42 -9.26
CA ASN A 81 4.99 4.25 -9.28
C ASN A 81 4.76 3.40 -10.53
N MET A 82 3.51 3.21 -10.93
CA MET A 82 3.16 2.48 -12.15
C MET A 82 3.66 3.20 -13.40
N ALA A 83 3.49 4.52 -13.48
CA ALA A 83 4.05 5.31 -14.57
C ALA A 83 5.58 5.19 -14.62
N VAL A 84 6.26 5.36 -13.49
CA VAL A 84 7.73 5.20 -13.39
C VAL A 84 8.14 3.82 -13.88
N HIS A 85 7.46 2.75 -13.46
CA HIS A 85 7.76 1.38 -13.88
C HIS A 85 7.64 1.18 -15.41
N PHE A 86 6.66 1.81 -16.08
CA PHE A 86 6.50 1.67 -17.53
C PHE A 86 7.40 2.61 -18.35
N PHE A 87 7.74 3.79 -17.83
CA PHE A 87 8.52 4.79 -18.56
C PHE A 87 10.03 4.67 -18.33
N VAL A 88 10.46 4.14 -17.18
CA VAL A 88 11.87 3.91 -16.87
C VAL A 88 12.27 2.54 -17.40
N LYS A 89 12.95 2.52 -18.55
CA LYS A 89 13.55 1.32 -19.15
C LYS A 89 14.87 0.97 -18.47
N ASP A 90 14.83 0.68 -17.18
CA ASP A 90 16.03 0.34 -16.42
C ASP A 90 15.84 -1.02 -15.75
N GLU A 91 16.75 -1.95 -16.01
CA GLU A 91 16.72 -3.30 -15.43
C GLU A 91 16.89 -3.29 -13.90
N LEU A 92 17.25 -2.14 -13.31
CA LEU A 92 17.30 -1.96 -11.85
C LEU A 92 15.94 -1.66 -11.20
N TYR A 93 14.90 -1.26 -11.95
CA TYR A 93 13.59 -0.91 -11.37
C TYR A 93 12.60 -2.09 -11.41
N TYR A 94 12.99 -3.24 -10.84
CA TYR A 94 12.08 -4.37 -10.62
C TYR A 94 11.28 -4.16 -9.33
N SER A 95 10.27 -3.29 -9.40
CA SER A 95 9.28 -3.22 -8.32
C SER A 95 8.29 -4.39 -8.46
N SER A 96 8.68 -5.61 -8.07
CA SER A 96 7.78 -6.79 -8.11
C SER A 96 6.48 -6.61 -7.33
N LEU A 97 6.42 -5.56 -6.50
CA LEU A 97 5.31 -5.21 -5.62
C LEU A 97 4.29 -4.27 -6.28
N PHE A 98 4.60 -3.66 -7.43
CA PHE A 98 3.70 -2.68 -8.07
C PHE A 98 2.29 -3.24 -8.31
N LEU A 99 2.19 -4.53 -8.65
CA LEU A 99 0.93 -5.18 -8.96
C LEU A 99 0.11 -5.43 -7.69
N ILE A 100 0.79 -5.71 -6.57
CA ILE A 100 0.17 -5.83 -5.25
C ILE A 100 -0.36 -4.46 -4.81
N ASP A 101 0.44 -3.40 -4.95
CA ASP A 101 0.03 -2.03 -4.63
C ASP A 101 -1.16 -1.57 -5.51
N ALA A 102 -1.18 -1.96 -6.78
CA ALA A 102 -2.30 -1.72 -7.68
C ALA A 102 -3.59 -2.42 -7.22
N ILE A 103 -3.51 -3.67 -6.77
CA ILE A 103 -4.65 -4.38 -6.20
C ILE A 103 -5.15 -3.68 -4.92
N PHE A 104 -4.23 -3.27 -4.04
CA PHE A 104 -4.56 -2.53 -2.84
C PHE A 104 -5.19 -1.17 -3.15
N ALA A 105 -4.73 -0.46 -4.18
CA ALA A 105 -5.36 0.78 -4.65
C ALA A 105 -6.78 0.53 -5.18
N MET A 106 -7.02 -0.57 -5.89
CA MET A 106 -8.37 -0.98 -6.31
C MET A 106 -9.29 -1.26 -5.12
N ILE A 107 -8.78 -1.92 -4.07
CA ILE A 107 -9.53 -2.15 -2.83
C ILE A 107 -9.86 -0.81 -2.16
N VAL A 108 -8.90 0.10 -2.04
CA VAL A 108 -9.14 1.44 -1.47
C VAL A 108 -10.20 2.19 -2.28
N MET A 109 -10.13 2.16 -3.61
CA MET A 109 -11.14 2.77 -4.49
C MET A 109 -12.53 2.17 -4.28
N ALA A 110 -12.64 0.85 -4.15
CA ALA A 110 -13.92 0.18 -3.88
C ALA A 110 -14.54 0.62 -2.55
N TYR A 111 -13.71 0.93 -1.56
CA TYR A 111 -14.15 1.38 -0.24
C TYR A 111 -14.24 2.91 -0.10
N ILE A 112 -13.84 3.70 -1.09
CA ILE A 112 -13.66 5.17 -0.97
C ILE A 112 -14.93 5.94 -0.57
N LYS A 113 -16.11 5.38 -0.84
CA LYS A 113 -17.40 5.96 -0.41
C LYS A 113 -17.60 5.92 1.12
N ARG A 114 -16.83 5.12 1.83
CA ARG A 114 -16.87 4.96 3.29
C ARG A 114 -15.81 5.78 4.02
N PHE A 115 -14.91 6.40 3.28
CA PHE A 115 -13.89 7.27 3.85
C PHE A 115 -14.48 8.65 4.11
N GLU A 116 -14.16 9.22 5.26
CA GLU A 116 -14.58 10.56 5.71
C GLU A 116 -13.53 11.61 5.32
#